data_AF-A0A5N9B3L5-F1
#
_entry.id   AF-A0A5N9B3L5-F1
#
_cell.length_a   1.000
_cell.length_b   1.000
_cell.length_c   1.000
_cell.angle_alpha   90.00
_cell.angle_beta   90.00
_cell.angle_gamma   90.00
#
_symmetry.space_group_name_H-M   'P 1'
#
loop_
_entity.id
_entity.type
_entity.pdbx_description
1 polymer ?
#
loop_
_entity_poly.entity_id
_entity_poly.type
_entity_poly.pdbx_seq_one_letter_code
_entity_poly.pdbx_strand_id
1 'polypeptide(L)'
;MDLLKDLIFNVPDLTILEFYILCLSSFLTATVTASFGLGGGSLLILIMVSIMNPLVIIPIHAIIQMSSNSTRAILLRENVNLTYMLPFVLGSLIGVSIAAIIIIDLSKYLIQSFIGIFILYSLY
;
A
#
# COMPACT_ATOMS: atom_id res chain seq x y z
N MET A 1 -3.49 -4.22 -20.30
CA MET A 1 -2.13 -3.64 -20.27
C MET A 1 -2.18 -2.10 -20.21
N ASP A 2 -3.25 -1.49 -20.70
CA ASP A 2 -3.42 -0.02 -20.69
C ASP A 2 -3.72 0.54 -19.29
N LEU A 3 -4.59 -0.10 -18.51
CA LEU A 3 -4.90 0.32 -17.13
C LEU A 3 -3.64 0.45 -16.22
N LEU A 4 -2.74 -0.53 -16.29
CA LEU A 4 -1.52 -0.55 -15.47
C LEU A 4 -0.50 0.49 -15.94
N LYS A 5 -0.44 0.75 -17.26
CA LYS A 5 0.39 1.81 -17.82
C LYS A 5 -0.17 3.20 -17.50
N ASP A 6 -1.49 3.38 -17.60
CA ASP A 6 -2.15 4.62 -17.21
C ASP A 6 -1.96 4.89 -15.72
N LEU A 7 -2.15 3.90 -14.85
CA LEU A 7 -1.88 4.04 -13.41
C LEU A 7 -0.42 4.41 -13.06
N ILE A 8 0.56 3.94 -13.83
CA ILE A 8 1.99 4.16 -13.55
C ILE A 8 2.52 5.45 -14.20
N PHE A 9 2.08 5.76 -15.43
CA PHE A 9 2.63 6.84 -16.24
C PHE A 9 1.72 8.07 -16.37
N ASN A 10 0.44 7.95 -16.05
CA ASN A 10 -0.56 9.00 -16.11
C ASN A 10 -1.52 8.86 -14.92
N VAL A 11 -1.07 9.11 -13.69
CA VAL A 11 -2.04 9.38 -12.61
C VAL A 11 -2.67 10.74 -12.95
N PRO A 12 -3.91 10.78 -13.48
CA PRO A 12 -4.52 12.05 -13.85
C PRO A 12 -4.70 12.85 -12.56
N ASP A 13 -4.57 14.17 -12.64
CA ASP A 13 -4.91 15.10 -11.56
C ASP A 13 -3.91 15.26 -10.39
N LEU A 14 -2.65 14.80 -10.51
CA LEU A 14 -1.60 15.14 -9.55
C LEU A 14 -0.82 16.40 -9.97
N THR A 15 -0.75 17.38 -9.08
CA THR A 15 0.19 18.50 -9.22
C THR A 15 1.63 18.03 -8.94
N ILE A 16 2.60 18.76 -9.47
CA ILE A 16 4.04 18.51 -9.22
C ILE A 16 4.35 18.55 -7.72
N LEU A 17 3.71 19.47 -6.98
CA LEU A 17 3.90 19.58 -5.53
C LEU A 17 3.40 18.34 -4.80
N GLU A 18 2.20 17.86 -5.12
CA GLU A 18 1.63 16.65 -4.52
C GLU A 18 2.48 15.41 -4.82
N PHE A 19 3.00 15.30 -6.05
CA PHE A 19 3.93 14.23 -6.39
C PHE A 19 5.17 14.23 -5.48
N TYR A 20 5.81 15.39 -5.29
CA TYR A 20 6.97 15.50 -4.39
C TYR A 20 6.61 15.23 -2.93
N ILE A 21 5.43 15.67 -2.47
CA ILE A 21 4.92 15.34 -1.14
C ILE A 21 4.80 13.83 -0.99
N LEU A 22 4.18 13.13 -1.94
CA LEU A 22 4.03 11.67 -1.91
C LEU A 22 5.39 10.96 -1.90
N CYS A 23 6.36 11.41 -2.69
CA CYS A 23 7.71 10.86 -2.68
C CYS A 23 8.39 11.03 -1.30
N LEU A 24 8.33 12.23 -0.73
CA LEU A 24 8.90 12.51 0.58
C LEU A 24 8.20 11.70 1.68
N SER A 25 6.87 11.67 1.66
CA SER A 25 6.06 10.88 2.59
C SER A 25 6.38 9.40 2.49
N SER A 26 6.54 8.85 1.27
CA SER A 26 6.95 7.46 1.06
C SER A 26 8.32 7.16 1.69
N PHE A 27 9.27 8.09 1.59
CA PHE A 27 10.59 7.93 2.21
C PHE A 27 10.52 7.98 3.74
N LEU A 28 9.81 8.99 4.28
CA LEU A 28 9.68 9.17 5.73
C LEU A 28 8.92 8.00 6.38
N THR A 29 7.83 7.54 5.76
CA THR A 29 7.05 6.40 6.25
C THR A 29 7.81 5.07 6.15
N ALA A 30 8.62 4.87 5.11
CA ALA A 30 9.54 3.75 5.04
C ALA A 30 10.54 3.76 6.21
N THR A 31 11.06 4.95 6.56
CA THR A 31 11.95 5.15 7.72
C THR A 31 11.25 4.81 9.03
N VAL A 32 10.01 5.29 9.24
CA VAL A 32 9.21 4.93 10.42
C VAL A 32 9.07 3.42 10.55
N THR A 33 8.73 2.73 9.45
CA THR A 33 8.56 1.28 9.48
C THR A 33 9.90 0.56 9.72
N ALA A 34 11.02 1.09 9.23
CA ALA A 34 12.34 0.53 9.47
C ALA A 34 12.79 0.73 10.94
N SER A 35 12.48 1.88 11.55
CA SER A 35 12.88 2.20 12.93
C SER A 35 11.99 1.53 13.98
N PHE A 36 10.68 1.54 13.78
CA PHE A 36 9.69 1.05 14.77
C PHE A 36 9.10 -0.32 14.41
N GLY A 37 9.39 -0.85 13.22
CA GLY A 37 8.90 -2.14 12.76
C GLY A 37 7.46 -2.15 12.22
N LEU A 38 6.68 -1.08 12.43
CA LEU A 38 5.25 -1.03 12.06
C LEU A 38 4.77 0.40 11.76
N GLY A 39 3.54 0.51 11.23
CA GLY A 39 2.78 1.77 11.15
C GLY A 39 3.09 2.71 9.99
N GLY A 40 4.30 2.71 9.42
CA GLY A 40 4.59 3.62 8.30
C GLY A 40 3.72 3.37 7.06
N GLY A 41 3.40 2.11 6.76
CA GLY A 41 2.48 1.78 5.65
C GLY A 41 1.08 2.36 5.83
N SER A 42 0.47 2.24 7.01
CA SER A 42 -0.83 2.82 7.30
C SER A 42 -0.80 4.36 7.28
N LEU A 43 0.30 4.96 7.75
CA LEU A 43 0.52 6.41 7.65
C LEU A 43 0.64 6.87 6.19
N LEU A 44 1.29 6.09 5.34
CA LEU A 44 1.35 6.39 3.91
C LEU A 44 -0.03 6.31 3.25
N ILE A 45 -0.84 5.29 3.55
CA ILE A 45 -2.23 5.21 3.06
C ILE A 45 -3.02 6.45 3.48
N LEU A 46 -2.90 6.87 4.75
CA LEU A 46 -3.60 8.06 5.26
C LEU A 46 -3.29 9.30 4.42
N ILE A 47 -2.00 9.53 4.10
CA ILE A 47 -1.57 10.64 3.25
C ILE A 47 -2.11 10.50 1.83
N MET A 48 -2.02 9.30 1.25
CA MET A 48 -2.50 9.03 -0.10
C MET A 48 -4.01 9.27 -0.24
N VAL A 49 -4.82 8.94 0.77
CA VAL A 49 -6.28 9.18 0.78
C VAL A 49 -6.63 10.67 0.72
N SER A 50 -5.76 11.55 1.23
CA SER A 50 -5.97 13.00 1.18
C SER A 50 -5.62 13.64 -0.17
N ILE A 51 -4.90 12.93 -1.04
CA ILE A 51 -4.32 13.49 -2.28
C ILE A 51 -4.85 12.76 -3.54
N MET A 52 -5.08 11.45 -3.45
CA MET A 52 -5.28 10.59 -4.62
C MET A 52 -6.69 10.00 -4.66
N ASN A 53 -7.14 9.63 -5.86
CA ASN A 53 -8.37 8.87 -6.04
C ASN A 53 -8.26 7.50 -5.35
N PRO A 54 -9.24 7.08 -4.51
CA PRO A 54 -9.23 5.80 -3.79
C PRO A 54 -8.95 4.56 -4.64
N LEU A 55 -9.38 4.56 -5.91
CA LEU A 55 -9.15 3.44 -6.83
C LEU A 55 -7.66 3.26 -7.16
N VAL A 56 -6.91 4.36 -7.16
CA VAL A 56 -5.50 4.42 -7.54
C VAL A 56 -4.59 4.20 -6.32
N ILE A 57 -5.08 4.46 -5.10
CA ILE A 57 -4.32 4.30 -3.86
C ILE A 57 -3.85 2.86 -3.66
N ILE A 58 -4.75 1.89 -3.81
CA ILE A 58 -4.46 0.48 -3.54
C ILE A 58 -3.28 -0.05 -4.38
N PRO A 59 -3.29 0.06 -5.72
CA PRO A 59 -2.18 -0.45 -6.54
C PRO A 59 -0.88 0.32 -6.32
N ILE A 60 -0.94 1.65 -6.16
CA ILE A 60 0.28 2.45 -5.95
C ILE A 60 0.90 2.16 -4.58
N HIS A 61 0.07 2.07 -3.53
CA HIS A 61 0.53 1.71 -2.21
C HIS A 61 1.18 0.32 -2.20
N ALA A 62 0.56 -0.65 -2.88
CA ALA A 62 1.10 -2.01 -3.00
C ALA A 62 2.49 -2.02 -3.64
N ILE A 63 2.71 -1.27 -4.72
CA ILE A 63 4.03 -1.19 -5.39
C ILE A 63 5.07 -0.55 -4.46
N ILE A 64 4.73 0.57 -3.81
CA ILE A 64 5.63 1.26 -2.89
C ILE A 64 6.02 0.34 -1.72
N GLN A 65 5.05 -0.35 -1.13
CA GLN A 65 5.30 -1.27 -0.01
C GLN A 65 6.07 -2.51 -0.42
N MET A 66 5.84 -3.02 -1.64
CA MET A 66 6.63 -4.12 -2.16
C MET A 66 8.10 -3.74 -2.24
N SER A 67 8.43 -2.55 -2.76
CA SER A 67 9.81 -2.05 -2.81
C SER A 67 10.42 -1.86 -1.40
N SER A 68 9.69 -1.18 -0.51
CA SER A 68 10.15 -0.86 0.86
C SER A 68 10.37 -2.12 1.70
N ASN A 69 9.39 -3.03 1.73
CA ASN A 69 9.46 -4.25 2.52
C ASN A 69 10.43 -5.27 1.92
N SER A 70 10.56 -5.35 0.58
CA SER A 70 11.55 -6.24 -0.05
C SER A 70 12.97 -5.83 0.30
N THR A 71 13.26 -4.53 0.30
CA THR A 71 14.58 -4.02 0.72
C THR A 71 14.90 -4.46 2.16
N ARG A 72 13.93 -4.35 3.06
CA ARG A 72 14.08 -4.80 4.46
C ARG A 72 14.23 -6.31 4.58
N ALA A 73 13.43 -7.08 3.84
CA ALA A 73 13.48 -8.53 3.83
C ALA A 73 14.83 -9.04 3.31
N ILE A 74 15.43 -8.37 2.32
CA ILE A 74 16.76 -8.69 1.80
C ILE A 74 17.84 -8.37 2.83
N LEU A 75 17.79 -7.19 3.45
CA LEU A 75 18.77 -6.76 4.46
C LEU A 75 18.73 -7.62 5.72
N LEU A 76 17.54 -8.03 6.15
CA LEU A 76 17.32 -8.84 7.36
C LEU A 76 17.04 -10.32 7.04
N ARG A 77 17.45 -10.81 5.86
CA ARG A 77 17.09 -12.16 5.38
C ARG A 77 17.46 -13.29 6.34
N GLU A 78 18.55 -13.13 7.09
CA GLU A 78 19.03 -14.11 8.06
C GLU A 78 18.12 -14.21 9.30
N ASN A 79 17.33 -13.16 9.56
CA ASN A 79 16.36 -13.10 10.66
C ASN A 79 14.93 -13.43 10.22
N VAL A 80 14.70 -13.77 8.94
CA VAL A 80 13.37 -14.09 8.43
C VAL A 80 12.97 -15.49 8.90
N ASN A 81 11.87 -15.58 9.66
CA ASN A 81 11.28 -16.85 10.04
C ASN A 81 10.41 -17.40 8.89
N LEU A 82 10.91 -18.44 8.21
CA LEU A 82 10.22 -19.05 7.07
C LEU A 82 9.06 -19.98 7.45
N THR A 83 8.88 -20.31 8.74
CA THR A 83 7.83 -21.22 9.23
C THR A 83 6.43 -20.80 8.77
N TYR A 84 6.17 -19.48 8.73
CA TYR A 84 4.87 -18.93 8.38
C TYR A 84 4.79 -18.38 6.95
N MET A 85 5.86 -18.50 6.16
CA MET A 85 5.91 -17.93 4.83
C MET A 85 4.88 -18.56 3.89
N LEU A 86 4.78 -19.89 3.87
CA LEU A 86 3.85 -20.59 2.98
C LEU A 86 2.38 -20.31 3.32
N PRO A 87 1.92 -20.43 4.58
CA PRO A 87 0.57 -20.01 4.96
C PRO A 87 0.27 -18.54 4.62
N PHE A 88 1.24 -17.64 4.84
CA PHE A 88 1.08 -16.21 4.52
C PHE A 88 0.90 -15.99 3.01
N VAL A 89 1.73 -16.62 2.18
CA VAL A 89 1.64 -16.47 0.71
C VAL A 89 0.32 -17.04 0.20
N LEU A 90 -0.07 -18.24 0.62
CA LEU A 90 -1.33 -18.85 0.19
C LEU A 90 -2.54 -18.01 0.63
N GLY A 91 -2.57 -17.58 1.89
CA GLY A 91 -3.62 -16.70 2.41
C GLY A 91 -3.68 -15.36 1.65
N SER A 92 -2.53 -14.77 1.34
CA SER A 92 -2.45 -13.51 0.57
C SER A 92 -2.94 -13.69 -0.87
N LEU A 93 -2.58 -14.79 -1.53
CA LEU A 93 -3.04 -15.08 -2.89
C LEU A 93 -4.56 -15.30 -2.95
N ILE A 94 -5.12 -16.02 -1.97
CA ILE A 94 -6.57 -16.21 -1.85
C ILE A 94 -7.24 -14.86 -1.59
N GLY A 95 -6.75 -14.10 -0.60
CA GLY A 95 -7.29 -12.80 -0.23
C GLY A 95 -7.28 -11.79 -1.37
N VAL A 96 -6.15 -11.66 -2.08
CA VAL A 96 -6.04 -10.74 -3.22
C VAL A 96 -6.92 -11.16 -4.39
N SER A 97 -7.07 -12.47 -4.64
CA SER A 97 -7.94 -12.98 -5.71
C SER A 97 -9.41 -12.66 -5.43
N ILE A 98 -9.86 -12.84 -4.18
CA ILE A 98 -11.22 -12.49 -3.77
C ILE A 98 -11.41 -10.98 -3.82
N ALA A 99 -10.47 -10.21 -3.26
CA ALA A 99 -10.55 -8.75 -3.26
C ALA A 99 -10.58 -8.17 -4.67
N ALA A 100 -9.78 -8.70 -5.60
CA ALA A 100 -9.74 -8.25 -6.99
C ALA A 100 -11.08 -8.40 -7.71
N ILE A 101 -11.91 -9.40 -7.35
CA ILE A 101 -13.25 -9.57 -7.92
C ILE A 101 -14.21 -8.51 -7.35
N ILE A 102 -14.12 -8.24 -6.05
CA ILE A 102 -15.08 -7.38 -5.34
C ILE A 102 -14.81 -5.90 -5.61
N ILE A 103 -13.55 -5.48 -5.59
CA ILE A 103 -13.19 -4.05 -5.48
C ILE A 103 -13.56 -3.21 -6.71
N ILE A 104 -13.73 -3.86 -7.87
CA ILE A 104 -14.04 -3.21 -9.14
C ILE A 104 -15.48 -2.68 -9.16
N ASP A 105 -16.40 -3.38 -8.47
CA ASP A 105 -17.82 -3.05 -8.41
C ASP A 105 -18.18 -2.15 -7.21
N LEU A 106 -17.21 -1.84 -6.35
CA LEU A 106 -17.42 -1.04 -5.15
C LEU A 106 -17.40 0.46 -5.46
N SER A 107 -18.34 1.19 -4.85
CA SER A 107 -18.28 2.65 -4.87
C SER A 107 -17.02 3.18 -4.16
N LYS A 108 -16.49 4.31 -4.62
CA LYS A 108 -15.33 4.97 -4.01
C LYS A 108 -15.48 5.22 -2.50
N TYR A 109 -16.71 5.49 -2.04
CA TYR A 109 -17.00 5.77 -0.63
C TYR A 109 -16.84 4.51 0.23
N LEU A 110 -17.27 3.34 -0.27
CA LEU A 110 -17.09 2.07 0.44
C LEU A 110 -15.60 1.71 0.56
N ILE A 111 -14.82 1.91 -0.51
CA ILE A 111 -13.37 1.69 -0.48
C ILE A 111 -12.71 2.59 0.57
N GLN A 112 -13.04 3.88 0.59
CA GLN A 112 -12.56 4.81 1.61
C GLN A 112 -12.97 4.41 3.03
N SER A 113 -14.22 3.96 3.23
CA SER A 113 -14.68 3.48 4.53
C SER A 113 -13.90 2.26 5.01
N PHE A 114 -13.66 1.28 4.13
CA PHE A 114 -12.84 0.11 4.48
C PHE A 114 -11.40 0.49 4.82
N ILE A 115 -10.79 1.40 4.06
CA ILE A 115 -9.45 1.93 4.36
C ILE A 115 -9.45 2.63 5.74
N GLY A 116 -10.43 3.47 6.02
CA GLY A 116 -10.54 4.17 7.30
C GLY A 116 -10.71 3.22 8.48
N ILE A 117 -11.58 2.22 8.34
CA ILE A 117 -11.77 1.16 9.35
C ILE A 117 -10.47 0.38 9.56
N PHE A 118 -9.77 0.02 8.48
CA PHE A 118 -8.47 -0.66 8.56
C PHE A 118 -7.42 0.16 9.31
N ILE A 119 -7.33 1.46 9.04
CA ILE A 119 -6.40 2.35 9.75
C ILE A 119 -6.74 2.42 11.25
N LEU A 120 -8.02 2.61 11.59
CA LEU A 120 -8.46 2.67 12.98
C LEU A 120 -8.20 1.36 13.72
N TYR A 121 -8.47 0.23 13.07
CA TYR A 121 -8.18 -1.10 13.62
C TYR A 121 -6.68 -1.31 13.84
N SER A 122 -5.84 -0.84 12.91
CA SER A 122 -4.38 -0.98 13.01
C SER A 122 -3.74 -0.17 14.16
N LEU A 123 -4.47 0.75 14.78
CA LEU A 123 -4.00 1.53 15.94
C LEU A 123 -4.23 0.82 17.29
N TYR A 124 -5.03 -0.25 17.29
CA TYR A 124 -5.35 -1.08 18.46
C TYR A 124 -4.66 -2.44 18.37
#